data_AF-A0A1Q3YXU4-F1
#
_entry.id   AF-A0A1Q3YXU4-F1
#
_cell.length_a   1.000
_cell.length_b   1.000
_cell.length_c   1.000
_cell.angle_alpha   90.00
_cell.angle_beta   90.00
_cell.angle_gamma   90.00
#
_symmetry.space_group_name_H-M   'P 1'
#
loop_
_entity.id
_entity.type
_entity.pdbx_description
1 polymer ?
#
loop_
_entity_poly.entity_id
_entity_poly.type
_entity_poly.pdbx_seq_one_letter_code
_entity_poly.pdbx_strand_id
1 'polypeptide(L)' 'MDAQSAIRRLAFAEAQHSSAEAMVEIARQRSELAKATELEKRSDAESGDELAARAQDERRVDKTA' A
#
# COMPACT_ATOMS: atom_id res chain seq x y z
N MET A 1 10.27 -7.95 0.69
CA MET A 1 10.87 -6.79 1.38
C MET A 1 9.73 -5.84 1.75
N ASP A 2 9.72 -5.28 2.96
CA ASP A 2 8.62 -4.48 3.48
C ASP A 2 8.73 -2.99 3.09
N ALA A 3 7.59 -2.30 2.89
CA ALA A 3 7.53 -0.91 2.46
C ALA A 3 8.23 0.07 3.43
N GLN A 4 8.13 -0.12 4.74
CA GLN A 4 8.85 0.73 5.70
C GLN A 4 10.37 0.55 5.60
N SER A 5 10.82 -0.69 5.36
CA SER A 5 12.25 -0.97 5.18
C SER A 5 12.82 -0.29 3.93
N ALA A 6 12.02 -0.13 2.87
CA ALA A 6 12.40 0.59 1.66
C ALA A 6 12.43 2.12 1.89
N ILE A 7 11.44 2.69 2.57
CA ILE A 7 11.42 4.12 2.92
C ILE A 7 12.66 4.50 3.75
N ARG A 8 13.04 3.67 4.73
CA ARG A 8 14.22 3.92 5.57
C ARG A 8 15.52 3.90 4.76
N ARG A 9 15.66 2.98 3.81
CA ARG A 9 16.82 2.93 2.90
C ARG A 9 16.89 4.16 2.00
N LEU A 10 15.75 4.64 1.50
CA LEU A 10 15.66 5.85 0.70
C LEU A 10 16.00 7.11 1.50
N ALA A 11 15.51 7.24 2.74
CA ALA A 11 15.85 8.36 3.62
C ALA A 11 17.35 8.39 3.99
N PHE A 12 17.97 7.21 4.14
CA PHE A 12 19.41 7.12 4.37
C PHE A 12 20.23 7.50 3.13
N ALA A 13 19.80 7.08 1.94
CA ALA A 13 20.39 7.53 0.68
C ALA A 13 20.26 9.07 0.53
N GLU A 14 19.11 9.63 0.91
CA GLU A 14 18.84 11.08 0.88
C GLU A 14 19.84 11.86 1.74
N ALA A 15 20.18 11.35 2.93
CA ALA A 15 21.16 11.98 3.81
C ALA A 15 22.62 11.87 3.31
N GLN A 16 22.91 10.92 2.42
CA GLN A 16 24.27 10.66 1.93
C GLN A 16 24.56 11.30 0.55
N HIS A 17 23.55 11.52 -0.29
CA HIS A 17 23.76 12.08 -1.62
C HIS A 17 23.57 13.60 -1.63
N SER A 18 24.58 14.33 -2.14
CA SER A 18 24.58 15.79 -2.16
C SER A 18 24.22 16.40 -3.53
N SER A 19 23.84 15.58 -4.52
CA SER A 19 23.46 16.07 -5.85
C SER A 19 21.95 16.22 -5.98
N ALA A 20 21.53 17.30 -6.65
CA ALA A 20 20.11 17.57 -6.89
C ALA A 20 19.44 16.42 -7.68
N GLU A 21 20.15 15.81 -8.63
CA GLU A 21 19.63 14.69 -9.43
C GLU A 21 19.35 13.44 -8.56
N ALA A 22 20.24 13.10 -7.64
CA ALA A 22 20.03 11.98 -6.73
C ALA A 22 18.85 12.23 -5.79
N MET A 23 18.70 13.47 -5.30
CA MET A 23 17.57 13.87 -4.46
C MET A 23 16.22 13.76 -5.21
N VAL A 24 16.19 14.15 -6.48
CA VAL A 24 14.99 14.03 -7.33
C VAL A 24 14.60 12.57 -7.55
N GLU A 25 15.56 11.69 -7.83
CA GLU A 25 15.26 10.26 -8.03
C GLU A 25 14.81 9.58 -6.73
N ILE A 26 15.39 9.93 -5.59
CA ILE A 26 14.95 9.43 -4.28
C ILE A 26 13.53 9.90 -3.97
N ALA A 27 13.20 11.16 -4.25
CA ALA A 27 11.85 11.68 -4.09
C ALA A 27 10.84 10.95 -5.00
N ARG A 28 11.22 10.64 -6.24
CA ARG A 28 10.42 9.85 -7.19
C ARG A 28 10.11 8.46 -6.63
N GLN A 29 11.14 7.76 -6.14
CA GLN A 29 11.01 6.43 -5.56
C GLN A 29 10.13 6.43 -4.30
N ARG A 30 10.22 7.47 -3.45
CA ARG A 30 9.32 7.63 -2.30
C ARG A 30 7.87 7.81 -2.74
N SER A 31 7.60 8.58 -3.79
CA SER A 31 6.26 8.79 -4.33
C SER A 31 5.66 7.50 -4.91
N GLU A 32 6.45 6.73 -5.65
CA GLU A 32 6.01 5.44 -6.22
C GLU A 32 5.67 4.43 -5.13
N LEU A 33 6.52 4.32 -4.11
CA LEU A 33 6.29 3.41 -3.00
C LEU A 33 5.05 3.80 -2.17
N ALA A 34 4.84 5.09 -1.93
CA ALA A 34 3.63 5.57 -1.27
C ALA A 34 2.37 5.24 -2.07
N LYS A 35 2.41 5.43 -3.40
CA LYS A 35 1.29 5.05 -4.30
C LYS A 35 1.00 3.56 -4.26
N ALA A 36 2.03 2.72 -4.33
CA ALA A 36 1.88 1.26 -4.27
C ALA A 36 1.24 0.83 -2.94
N THR A 37 1.72 1.38 -1.82
CA THR A 37 1.16 1.10 -0.48
C THR A 37 -0.31 1.55 -0.37
N GLU A 38 -0.65 2.68 -0.96
CA GLU A 38 -2.02 3.21 -0.94
C GLU A 38 -2.98 2.42 -1.85
N LEU A 39 -2.46 1.81 -2.92
CA LEU A 39 -3.23 0.90 -3.76
C LEU A 39 -3.46 -0.43 -3.06
N GLU A 40 -2.44 -0.97 -2.38
CA GLU A 40 -2.55 -2.20 -1.57
C GLU A 40 -3.62 -2.04 -0.47
N LYS A 41 -3.56 -0.94 0.31
CA LYS A 41 -4.59 -0.66 1.33
C LYS A 41 -6.00 -0.56 0.78
N ARG A 42 -6.18 0.04 -0.40
CA ARG A 42 -7.49 0.17 -1.05
C ARG A 42 -7.99 -1.19 -1.54
N SER A 43 -7.10 -2.00 -2.12
CA SER A 43 -7.41 -3.37 -2.56
C SER A 43 -7.78 -4.27 -1.37
N ASP A 44 -7.07 -4.16 -0.25
CA ASP A 44 -7.35 -4.93 0.96
C ASP A 44 -8.69 -4.51 1.59
N ALA A 45 -8.99 -3.21 1.60
CA ALA A 45 -10.26 -2.69 2.07
C ALA A 45 -11.43 -3.15 1.19
N GLU A 46 -11.29 -3.04 -0.14
CA GLU A 46 -12.31 -3.48 -1.10
C GLU A 46 -12.54 -5.00 -1.01
N SER A 47 -11.48 -5.80 -0.92
CA SER A 47 -11.60 -7.24 -0.73
C SER A 47 -12.25 -7.61 0.61
N GLY A 48 -11.96 -6.87 1.69
CA GLY A 48 -12.60 -7.06 2.99
C GLY A 48 -14.10 -6.77 2.94
N ASP A 49 -14.49 -5.70 2.26
CA ASP A 49 -15.89 -5.30 2.08
C ASP A 49 -16.67 -6.33 1.22
N GLU A 50 -16.07 -6.87 0.16
CA GLU A 50 -16.67 -7.93 -0.66
C GLU A 50 -16.88 -9.24 0.11
N LEU A 51 -15.90 -9.63 0.93
CA LEU A 51 -16.01 -10.80 1.80
C LEU A 51 -17.09 -10.62 2.86
N ALA A 52 -17.20 -9.43 3.45
CA ALA A 52 -18.23 -9.11 4.44
C ALA A 52 -19.63 -9.14 3.81
N ALA A 53 -19.79 -8.62 2.59
CA ALA A 53 -21.04 -8.66 1.84
C ALA A 53 -21.45 -10.12 1.53
N ARG A 54 -20.54 -10.94 1.01
CA ARG A 54 -20.80 -12.38 0.76
C ARG A 54 -21.20 -13.14 2.02
N ALA A 55 -20.49 -12.94 3.13
CA ALA A 55 -20.82 -13.60 4.39
C ALA A 55 -22.19 -13.19 4.97
N GLN A 56 -22.70 -11.99 4.64
CA GLN A 56 -24.07 -11.58 4.98
C GLN A 56 -25.10 -12.24 4.07
N ASP A 57 -24.84 -12.29 2.77
CA ASP A 57 -25.72 -12.95 1.78
C ASP A 57 -25.86 -14.45 2.06
N GLU A 58 -24.77 -15.14 2.40
CA GLU A 58 -24.78 -16.55 2.78
C GLU A 58 -25.64 -16.81 4.04
N ARG A 59 -25.51 -15.96 5.08
CA ARG A 59 -26.35 -16.05 6.29
C ARG A 59 -27.82 -15.72 6.03
N ARG A 60 -28.13 -14.92 5.01
CA ARG A 60 -29.51 -14.61 4.62
C ARG A 60 -30.14 -15.80 3.92
N VAL A 61 -29.42 -16.43 3.00
CA VAL A 61 -29.88 -17.61 2.25
C VAL A 61 -30.19 -18.77 3.20
N ASP A 62 -29.32 -19.05 4.17
CA ASP A 62 -29.52 -20.10 5.18
C ASP A 62 -30.73 -19.89 6.09
N LYS A 63 -31.17 -18.64 6.32
CA LYS A 63 -32.39 -18.36 7.10
C LYS A 63 -33.67 -18.44 6.29
N THR A 64 -33.58 -18.48 4.96
CA THR A 64 -34.72 -18.50 4.04
C THR A 64 -34.96 -19.86 3.37
N ALA A 65 -34.08 -20.85 3.62
CA ALA A 65 -34.26 -22.26 3.26
C ALA A 65 -34.83 -23.06 4.45
#